data_AF-A0A8J8ETY4-F1
#
_entry.id   AF-A0A8J8ETY4-F1
#
_cell.length_a   1.000
_cell.length_b   1.000
_cell.length_c   1.000
_cell.angle_alpha   90.00
_cell.angle_beta   90.00
_cell.angle_gamma   90.00
#
_symmetry.space_group_name_H-M   'P 1'
#
loop_
_entity.id
_entity.type
_entity.pdbx_description
1 polymer ?
#
loop_
_entity_poly.entity_id
_entity_poly.type
_entity_poly.pdbx_seq_one_letter_code
_entity_poly.pdbx_strand_id
1 'polypeptide(L)'
;MKTLAQVFREVLQEKGIESFGVLSKRYRKSKNKLQDVAVDVLNGKGVIAEVPEPTVVAWDLNGNRVKGSRYAYVPGCMAKKFKILIRAEDLKARIPEWPYFIIDLMHWDKHTQKEKGKICLQVAQSYGLLRDYFTGKELAVTWANDEFKSMFHGPVERITTYEGSTANFLKEEGIDEVVLLDPWAEEVLGEEDFDVKAFIIGGIVDTGGTKKKTTPKIGEELEKEGIKVHRRKIVLRGDVVGVPDRINRILGIILKMMIDGKSMDEAVYEFQEPLHARWRLRKELPKHATRYMINGKVYRVVEKELFDEYSKWLKIRWEDFVKVLRELNLVALERKRMHHLNKISNPRIINGKLYRVILLKKAAMLCYNC
;
A
#
# COMPACT_ATOMS: atom_id res chain seq x y z
N MET A 1 10.17 -7.41 11.75
CA MET A 1 10.11 -8.79 11.21
C MET A 1 11.17 -8.99 10.11
N LYS A 2 11.82 -10.15 10.00
CA LYS A 2 12.87 -10.39 8.99
C LYS A 2 12.28 -10.63 7.60
N THR A 3 12.91 -10.12 6.55
CA THR A 3 12.61 -10.39 5.13
C THR A 3 13.38 -11.60 4.61
N LEU A 4 12.96 -12.17 3.48
CA LEU A 4 13.69 -13.27 2.84
C LEU A 4 15.11 -12.84 2.42
N ALA A 5 15.30 -11.59 1.98
CA ALA A 5 16.62 -11.04 1.70
C ALA A 5 17.54 -11.01 2.94
N GLN A 6 16.99 -10.72 4.13
CA GLN A 6 17.74 -10.75 5.39
C GLN A 6 18.09 -12.20 5.78
N VAL A 7 17.15 -13.13 5.65
CA VAL A 7 17.42 -14.57 5.87
C VAL A 7 18.54 -15.04 4.93
N PHE A 8 18.46 -14.70 3.65
CA PHE A 8 19.46 -15.08 2.67
C PHE A 8 20.83 -14.45 2.94
N ARG A 9 20.86 -13.19 3.40
CA ARG A 9 22.08 -12.52 3.85
C ARG A 9 22.75 -13.27 4.98
N GLU A 10 22.01 -13.68 6.01
CA GLU A 10 22.54 -14.42 7.15
C GLU A 10 23.14 -15.76 6.70
N VAL A 11 22.45 -16.47 5.80
CA VAL A 11 22.98 -17.73 5.20
C VAL A 11 24.28 -17.50 4.43
N LEU A 12 24.37 -16.42 3.65
CA LEU A 12 25.59 -16.06 2.93
C LEU A 12 26.75 -15.78 3.90
N GLN A 13 26.49 -15.01 4.97
CA GLN A 13 27.50 -14.65 5.98
C GLN A 13 28.07 -15.89 6.67
N GLU A 14 27.21 -16.82 7.08
CA GLU A 14 27.65 -18.05 7.74
C GLU A 14 28.48 -18.98 6.84
N LYS A 15 28.29 -18.88 5.52
CA LYS A 15 29.12 -19.58 4.53
C LYS A 15 30.40 -18.80 4.17
N GLY A 16 30.67 -17.66 4.82
CA GLY A 16 31.82 -16.80 4.54
C GLY A 16 31.72 -16.03 3.22
N ILE A 17 30.52 -15.82 2.69
CA ILE A 17 30.30 -15.14 1.41
C ILE A 17 29.96 -13.67 1.66
N GLU A 18 30.90 -12.78 1.34
CA GLU A 18 30.73 -11.32 1.49
C GLU A 18 30.10 -10.64 0.27
N SER A 19 30.16 -11.29 -0.90
CA SER A 19 29.53 -10.81 -2.13
C SER A 19 29.27 -11.96 -3.09
N PHE A 20 28.29 -11.80 -3.98
CA PHE A 20 27.98 -12.79 -5.01
C PHE A 20 27.62 -12.12 -6.34
N GLY A 21 28.03 -12.76 -7.45
CA GLY A 21 27.63 -12.40 -8.80
C GLY A 21 26.40 -13.18 -9.25
N VAL A 22 25.98 -12.99 -10.50
CA VAL A 22 24.79 -13.66 -11.05
C VAL A 22 25.05 -14.08 -12.50
N LEU A 23 24.98 -15.39 -12.79
CA LEU A 23 25.19 -15.94 -14.13
C LEU A 23 23.93 -15.93 -15.02
N SER A 24 22.94 -15.10 -14.69
CA SER A 24 21.72 -14.96 -15.46
C SER A 24 21.40 -13.51 -15.75
N LYS A 25 21.16 -13.18 -17.02
CA LYS A 25 20.83 -11.81 -17.46
C LYS A 25 19.48 -11.30 -16.93
N ARG A 26 18.62 -12.18 -16.40
CA ARG A 26 17.27 -11.81 -15.91
C ARG A 26 17.29 -10.80 -14.76
N TYR A 27 18.38 -10.75 -14.00
CA TYR A 27 18.51 -9.86 -12.84
C TYR A 27 19.05 -8.46 -13.18
N ARG A 28 19.24 -8.13 -14.46
CA ARG A 28 19.82 -6.83 -14.87
C ARG A 28 18.98 -5.64 -14.38
N LYS A 29 17.66 -5.78 -14.32
CA LYS A 29 16.71 -4.75 -13.86
C LYS A 29 16.19 -4.97 -12.44
N SER A 30 16.75 -5.94 -11.72
CA SER A 30 16.36 -6.23 -10.33
C SER A 30 16.69 -5.03 -9.44
N LYS A 31 15.70 -4.59 -8.66
CA LYS A 31 15.86 -3.54 -7.65
C LYS A 31 16.55 -4.07 -6.40
N ASN A 32 16.26 -5.31 -6.00
CA ASN A 32 16.86 -5.97 -4.86
C ASN A 32 17.31 -7.38 -5.27
N LYS A 33 18.61 -7.53 -5.54
CA LYS A 33 19.15 -8.80 -6.04
C LYS A 33 19.21 -9.89 -4.99
N LEU A 34 19.41 -9.54 -3.72
CA LEU A 34 19.36 -10.50 -2.62
C LEU A 34 17.96 -11.14 -2.58
N GLN A 35 16.91 -10.32 -2.60
CA GLN A 35 15.53 -10.81 -2.60
C GLN A 35 15.22 -11.67 -3.83
N ASP A 36 15.45 -11.14 -5.04
CA ASP A 36 15.10 -11.85 -6.27
C ASP A 36 15.85 -13.18 -6.42
N VAL A 37 17.11 -13.23 -5.99
CA VAL A 37 17.93 -14.46 -6.01
C VAL A 37 17.47 -15.43 -4.93
N ALA A 38 17.21 -14.96 -3.71
CA ALA A 38 16.70 -15.80 -2.63
C ALA A 38 15.39 -16.50 -3.02
N VAL A 39 14.45 -15.76 -3.64
CA VAL A 39 13.19 -16.33 -4.15
C VAL A 39 13.47 -17.43 -5.17
N ASP A 40 14.39 -17.23 -6.11
CA ASP A 40 14.67 -18.24 -7.13
C ASP A 40 15.44 -19.46 -6.61
N VAL A 41 16.35 -19.26 -5.64
CA VAL A 41 17.03 -20.37 -4.94
C VAL A 41 16.00 -21.19 -4.15
N LEU A 42 15.13 -20.53 -3.38
CA LEU A 42 14.10 -21.19 -2.59
C LEU A 42 13.13 -22.02 -3.44
N ASN A 43 12.80 -21.51 -4.63
CA ASN A 43 11.95 -22.19 -5.62
C ASN A 43 12.71 -23.24 -6.46
N GLY A 44 13.96 -23.56 -6.12
CA GLY A 44 14.76 -24.59 -6.80
C GLY A 44 15.18 -24.25 -8.23
N LYS A 45 15.08 -22.98 -8.65
CA LYS A 45 15.46 -22.55 -10.01
C LYS A 45 16.96 -22.36 -10.19
N GLY A 46 17.73 -22.40 -9.10
CA GLY A 46 19.17 -22.31 -9.09
C GLY A 46 19.73 -22.39 -7.69
N VAL A 47 21.03 -22.15 -7.59
CA VAL A 47 21.84 -22.31 -6.37
C VAL A 47 22.89 -21.21 -6.27
N ILE A 48 23.47 -21.02 -5.10
CA ILE A 48 24.75 -20.31 -4.96
C ILE A 48 25.88 -21.33 -5.05
N ALA A 49 26.83 -21.05 -5.92
CA ALA A 49 27.97 -21.92 -6.15
C ALA A 49 29.26 -21.12 -6.28
N GLU A 50 30.38 -21.80 -6.04
CA GLU A 50 31.72 -21.31 -6.31
C GLU A 50 32.03 -21.46 -7.81
N VAL A 51 32.43 -20.36 -8.46
CA VAL A 51 32.79 -20.31 -9.88
C VAL A 51 34.31 -20.23 -10.05
N PRO A 52 34.89 -20.84 -11.11
CA PRO A 52 36.34 -20.88 -11.30
C PRO A 52 36.97 -19.50 -11.46
N GLU A 53 36.31 -18.62 -12.20
CA GLU A 53 36.72 -17.24 -12.41
C GLU A 53 35.75 -16.28 -11.73
N PRO A 54 36.26 -15.19 -11.10
CA PRO A 54 35.40 -14.16 -10.56
C PRO A 54 34.45 -13.60 -11.63
N THR A 55 33.19 -13.45 -11.25
CA THR A 55 32.19 -12.78 -12.09
C THR A 55 32.62 -11.36 -12.47
N VAL A 56 32.13 -10.82 -13.58
CA VAL A 56 32.49 -9.44 -13.99
C VAL A 56 31.97 -8.39 -12.99
N VAL A 57 30.81 -8.67 -12.38
CA VAL A 57 30.14 -7.80 -11.42
C VAL A 57 29.50 -8.64 -10.34
N ALA A 58 29.57 -8.17 -9.09
CA ALA A 58 28.92 -8.78 -7.95
C ALA A 58 28.17 -7.73 -7.12
N TRP A 59 27.42 -8.22 -6.14
CA TRP A 59 26.74 -7.42 -5.15
C TRP A 59 27.15 -7.87 -3.76
N ASP A 60 27.48 -6.90 -2.91
CA ASP A 60 27.72 -7.16 -1.49
C ASP A 60 26.41 -7.50 -0.77
N LEU A 61 26.53 -7.85 0.50
CA LEU A 61 25.40 -8.19 1.36
C LEU A 61 24.45 -7.02 1.67
N ASN A 62 24.86 -5.79 1.38
CA ASN A 62 24.02 -4.60 1.49
C ASN A 62 23.30 -4.28 0.16
N GLY A 63 23.59 -5.04 -0.90
CA GLY A 63 23.05 -4.84 -2.23
C GLY A 63 23.81 -3.83 -3.09
N ASN A 64 24.94 -3.31 -2.60
CA ASN A 64 25.79 -2.40 -3.35
C ASN A 64 26.55 -3.17 -4.43
N ARG A 65 26.76 -2.52 -5.57
CA ARG A 65 27.54 -3.09 -6.66
C ARG A 65 29.03 -3.06 -6.31
N VAL A 66 29.70 -4.20 -6.42
CA VAL A 66 31.14 -4.35 -6.15
C VAL A 66 31.86 -5.03 -7.32
N LYS A 67 33.20 -5.06 -7.24
CA LYS A 67 34.03 -5.84 -8.17
C LYS A 67 33.71 -7.33 -7.99
N GLY A 68 33.85 -8.09 -9.08
CA GLY A 68 33.56 -9.51 -9.19
C GLY A 68 33.75 -10.40 -7.96
N SER A 69 32.89 -11.41 -7.84
CA SER A 69 32.96 -12.43 -6.81
C SER A 69 33.20 -13.83 -7.40
N ARG A 70 33.92 -14.68 -6.66
CA ARG A 70 34.05 -16.12 -6.91
C ARG A 70 32.79 -16.91 -6.54
N TYR A 71 31.80 -16.27 -5.94
CA TYR A 71 30.52 -16.86 -5.63
C TYR A 71 29.47 -16.27 -6.56
N ALA A 72 28.57 -17.09 -7.08
CA ALA A 72 27.52 -16.60 -7.95
C ALA A 72 26.22 -17.39 -7.83
N TYR A 73 25.11 -16.73 -8.13
CA TYR A 73 23.89 -17.41 -8.50
C TYR A 73 24.06 -18.12 -9.84
N VAL A 74 23.79 -19.43 -9.84
CA VAL A 74 23.87 -20.30 -11.00
C VAL A 74 22.49 -20.93 -11.25
N PRO A 75 21.92 -20.80 -12.47
CA PRO A 75 20.68 -21.49 -12.83
C PRO A 75 20.80 -23.02 -12.67
N GLY A 76 19.70 -23.68 -12.29
CA GLY A 76 19.69 -25.12 -11.99
C GLY A 76 20.26 -26.01 -13.10
N CYS A 77 20.04 -25.65 -14.36
CA CYS A 77 20.58 -26.36 -15.53
C CYS A 77 22.11 -26.37 -15.61
N MET A 78 22.79 -25.43 -14.95
CA MET A 78 24.25 -25.31 -14.92
C MET A 78 24.85 -25.73 -13.57
N ALA A 79 24.03 -25.91 -12.54
CA ALA A 79 24.46 -26.14 -11.16
C ALA A 79 25.43 -27.32 -11.00
N LYS A 80 25.25 -28.41 -11.78
CA LYS A 80 26.10 -29.61 -11.74
C LYS A 80 27.56 -29.36 -12.11
N LYS A 81 27.87 -28.23 -12.76
CA LYS A 81 29.23 -27.88 -13.21
C LYS A 81 30.06 -27.17 -12.13
N PHE A 82 29.44 -26.82 -11.01
CA PHE A 82 30.04 -25.98 -9.99
C PHE A 82 29.91 -26.60 -8.60
N LYS A 83 30.79 -26.20 -7.69
CA LYS A 83 30.71 -26.58 -6.28
C LYS A 83 29.59 -25.78 -5.61
N ILE A 84 28.52 -26.48 -5.25
CA ILE A 84 27.32 -25.87 -4.67
C ILE A 84 27.54 -25.56 -3.20
N LEU A 85 27.18 -24.35 -2.77
CA LEU A 85 27.36 -23.85 -1.40
C LEU A 85 26.02 -23.62 -0.68
N ILE A 86 25.00 -23.15 -1.39
CA ILE A 86 23.66 -22.86 -0.85
C ILE A 86 22.60 -23.37 -1.83
N ARG A 87 21.64 -24.14 -1.30
CA ARG A 87 20.45 -24.70 -1.98
C ARG A 87 19.16 -24.21 -1.33
N ALA A 88 18.03 -24.67 -1.84
CA ALA A 88 16.71 -24.32 -1.30
C ALA A 88 16.57 -24.75 0.16
N GLU A 89 17.11 -25.90 0.53
CA GLU A 89 17.01 -26.49 1.87
C GLU A 89 17.70 -25.62 2.93
N ASP A 90 18.84 -25.02 2.59
CA ASP A 90 19.57 -24.10 3.48
C ASP A 90 18.75 -22.85 3.84
N LEU A 91 17.89 -22.40 2.92
CA LEU A 91 16.97 -21.28 3.16
C LEU A 91 15.72 -21.73 3.92
N LYS A 92 15.08 -22.83 3.49
CA LYS A 92 13.83 -23.34 4.09
C LYS A 92 13.93 -23.53 5.59
N ALA A 93 15.06 -24.04 6.08
CA ALA A 93 15.28 -24.30 7.50
C ALA A 93 15.34 -23.04 8.38
N ARG A 94 15.39 -21.84 7.78
CA ARG A 94 15.61 -20.56 8.47
C ARG A 94 14.51 -19.53 8.19
N ILE A 95 13.54 -19.90 7.38
CA ILE A 95 12.38 -19.04 7.13
C ILE A 95 11.61 -18.94 8.45
N PRO A 96 11.41 -17.73 8.98
CA PRO A 96 10.53 -17.54 10.13
C PRO A 96 9.08 -17.76 9.71
N GLU A 97 8.21 -17.98 10.69
CA GLU A 97 6.77 -17.96 10.46
C GLU A 97 6.35 -16.52 10.14
N TRP A 98 6.01 -16.27 8.88
CA TRP A 98 5.45 -14.99 8.43
C TRP A 98 3.92 -15.04 8.47
N PRO A 99 3.25 -13.91 8.74
CA PRO A 99 1.80 -13.90 8.80
C PRO A 99 1.20 -14.12 7.42
N TYR A 100 0.06 -14.81 7.38
CA TYR A 100 -0.76 -14.89 6.18
C TYR A 100 -1.45 -13.56 5.89
N PHE A 101 -1.55 -13.22 4.62
CA PHE A 101 -2.35 -12.12 4.10
C PHE A 101 -3.48 -12.71 3.28
N ILE A 102 -4.66 -12.76 3.90
CA ILE A 102 -5.83 -13.47 3.38
C ILE A 102 -6.70 -12.51 2.56
N ILE A 103 -7.06 -12.95 1.36
CA ILE A 103 -8.10 -12.36 0.52
C ILE A 103 -9.29 -13.34 0.52
N ASP A 104 -10.37 -12.94 1.17
CA ASP A 104 -11.57 -13.76 1.33
C ASP A 104 -12.51 -13.62 0.12
N LEU A 105 -12.77 -14.70 -0.61
CA LEU A 105 -13.65 -14.66 -1.79
C LEU A 105 -15.09 -15.14 -1.52
N MET A 106 -15.57 -15.17 -0.27
CA MET A 106 -16.93 -15.62 0.10
C MET A 106 -18.04 -14.91 -0.70
N HIS A 107 -17.79 -13.69 -1.19
CA HIS A 107 -18.74 -12.90 -1.97
C HIS A 107 -18.39 -12.76 -3.44
N TRP A 108 -17.55 -13.66 -3.96
CA TRP A 108 -17.15 -13.68 -5.36
C TRP A 108 -18.34 -13.55 -6.32
N ASP A 109 -19.39 -14.33 -6.13
CA ASP A 109 -20.56 -14.36 -7.02
C ASP A 109 -21.41 -13.09 -6.99
N LYS A 110 -21.23 -12.23 -5.98
CA LYS A 110 -21.89 -10.92 -5.92
C LYS A 110 -21.19 -9.88 -6.80
N HIS A 111 -20.03 -10.20 -7.37
CA HIS A 111 -19.26 -9.30 -8.23
C HIS A 111 -19.63 -9.47 -9.70
N THR A 112 -19.66 -8.34 -10.41
CA THR A 112 -19.72 -8.35 -11.88
C THR A 112 -18.43 -8.92 -12.46
N GLN A 113 -18.46 -9.41 -13.71
CA GLN A 113 -17.27 -9.92 -14.40
C GLN A 113 -16.11 -8.90 -14.46
N LYS A 114 -16.44 -7.62 -14.61
CA LYS A 114 -15.44 -6.53 -14.60
C LYS A 114 -14.82 -6.34 -13.21
N GLU A 115 -15.58 -6.51 -12.14
CA GLU A 115 -15.07 -6.45 -10.77
C GLU A 115 -14.21 -7.69 -10.45
N LYS A 116 -14.66 -8.89 -10.84
CA LYS A 116 -13.90 -10.15 -10.73
C LYS A 116 -12.52 -10.02 -11.37
N GLY A 117 -12.44 -9.53 -12.61
CA GLY A 117 -11.16 -9.27 -13.29
C GLY A 117 -10.27 -8.26 -12.54
N LYS A 118 -10.84 -7.23 -11.91
CA LYS A 118 -10.07 -6.29 -11.06
C LYS A 118 -9.58 -6.94 -9.77
N ILE A 119 -10.33 -7.86 -9.18
CA ILE A 119 -9.91 -8.61 -8.00
C ILE A 119 -8.72 -9.50 -8.36
N CYS A 120 -8.81 -10.29 -9.44
CA CYS A 120 -7.69 -11.12 -9.92
C CYS A 120 -6.42 -10.29 -10.18
N LEU A 121 -6.55 -9.12 -10.82
CA LEU A 121 -5.42 -8.22 -11.02
C LEU A 121 -4.82 -7.73 -9.70
N GLN A 122 -5.65 -7.37 -8.73
CA GLN A 122 -5.17 -6.95 -7.41
C GLN A 122 -4.49 -8.08 -6.65
N VAL A 123 -5.02 -9.31 -6.70
CA VAL A 123 -4.38 -10.50 -6.10
C VAL A 123 -3.00 -10.72 -6.72
N ALA A 124 -2.87 -10.61 -8.05
CA ALA A 124 -1.58 -10.79 -8.73
C ALA A 124 -0.56 -9.70 -8.33
N GLN A 125 -1.04 -8.46 -8.16
CA GLN A 125 -0.23 -7.36 -7.65
C GLN A 125 0.15 -7.54 -6.18
N SER A 126 -0.74 -8.09 -5.36
CA SER A 126 -0.47 -8.44 -3.96
C SER A 126 0.62 -9.50 -3.84
N TYR A 127 0.58 -10.54 -4.68
CA TYR A 127 1.65 -11.55 -4.75
C TYR A 127 2.99 -10.89 -5.11
N GLY A 128 3.00 -9.98 -6.08
CA GLY A 128 4.19 -9.23 -6.45
C GLY A 128 4.80 -8.46 -5.26
N LEU A 129 3.96 -7.81 -4.45
CA LEU A 129 4.40 -7.11 -3.24
C LEU A 129 4.96 -8.07 -2.20
N LEU A 130 4.27 -9.17 -1.88
CA LEU A 130 4.75 -10.13 -0.89
C LEU A 130 6.04 -10.81 -1.35
N ARG A 131 6.19 -11.12 -2.64
CA ARG A 131 7.44 -11.63 -3.21
C ARG A 131 8.61 -10.65 -3.05
N ASP A 132 8.36 -9.35 -2.94
CA ASP A 132 9.41 -8.34 -2.74
C ASP A 132 9.92 -8.29 -1.28
N TYR A 133 9.22 -8.93 -0.31
CA TYR A 133 9.62 -8.99 1.11
C TYR A 133 9.84 -10.42 1.63
N PHE A 134 8.96 -11.35 1.28
CA PHE A 134 8.88 -12.73 1.76
C PHE A 134 9.00 -13.72 0.59
N THR A 135 8.17 -14.77 0.51
CA THR A 135 8.20 -15.78 -0.56
C THR A 135 7.08 -15.60 -1.58
N GLY A 136 5.98 -14.97 -1.18
CA GLY A 136 4.72 -14.88 -1.91
C GLY A 136 3.67 -15.90 -1.46
N LYS A 137 4.08 -17.00 -0.79
CA LYS A 137 3.15 -18.03 -0.27
C LYS A 137 2.31 -17.56 0.90
N GLU A 138 2.74 -16.48 1.54
CA GLU A 138 2.01 -15.81 2.62
C GLU A 138 0.70 -15.20 2.09
N LEU A 139 0.56 -15.00 0.78
CA LEU A 139 -0.71 -14.62 0.19
C LEU A 139 -1.65 -15.82 0.16
N ALA A 140 -2.69 -15.78 0.98
CA ALA A 140 -3.74 -16.77 1.01
C ALA A 140 -5.00 -16.25 0.32
N VAL A 141 -5.64 -17.08 -0.51
CA VAL A 141 -6.94 -16.80 -1.12
C VAL A 141 -7.88 -17.91 -0.72
N THR A 142 -8.85 -17.57 0.14
CA THR A 142 -9.88 -18.49 0.63
C THR A 142 -11.14 -18.37 -0.22
N TRP A 143 -12.02 -19.36 -0.17
CA TRP A 143 -13.13 -19.50 -1.12
C TRP A 143 -12.67 -19.48 -2.59
N ALA A 144 -11.48 -20.03 -2.86
CA ALA A 144 -10.86 -20.02 -4.18
C ALA A 144 -11.56 -21.00 -5.14
N ASN A 145 -12.65 -20.55 -5.75
CA ASN A 145 -13.41 -21.33 -6.73
C ASN A 145 -12.71 -21.44 -8.10
N ASP A 146 -13.22 -22.33 -8.95
CA ASP A 146 -12.64 -22.60 -10.27
C ASP A 146 -12.71 -21.40 -11.22
N GLU A 147 -13.76 -20.57 -11.12
CA GLU A 147 -13.86 -19.34 -11.92
C GLU A 147 -12.71 -18.39 -11.58
N PHE A 148 -12.43 -18.14 -10.30
CA PHE A 148 -11.28 -17.35 -9.85
C PHE A 148 -9.98 -17.93 -10.38
N LYS A 149 -9.75 -19.24 -10.20
CA LYS A 149 -8.52 -19.92 -10.67
C LYS A 149 -8.34 -19.77 -12.19
N SER A 150 -9.44 -19.85 -12.96
CA SER A 150 -9.41 -19.66 -14.41
C SER A 150 -9.15 -18.20 -14.85
N MET A 151 -9.66 -17.23 -14.08
CA MET A 151 -9.49 -15.80 -14.38
C MET A 151 -8.15 -15.24 -13.88
N PHE A 152 -7.52 -15.90 -12.92
CA PHE A 152 -6.29 -15.45 -12.29
C PHE A 152 -5.07 -15.78 -13.16
N HIS A 153 -4.47 -14.73 -13.74
CA HIS A 153 -3.29 -14.84 -14.61
C HIS A 153 -1.96 -14.70 -13.83
N GLY A 154 -1.92 -15.11 -12.57
CA GLY A 154 -0.72 -15.13 -11.73
C GLY A 154 -0.20 -16.54 -11.48
N PRO A 155 0.92 -16.70 -10.74
CA PRO A 155 1.46 -18.01 -10.42
C PRO A 155 0.65 -18.65 -9.27
N VAL A 156 -0.43 -19.35 -9.61
CA VAL A 156 -1.30 -20.06 -8.65
C VAL A 156 -0.47 -20.98 -7.74
N GLU A 157 0.57 -21.62 -8.28
CA GLU A 157 1.44 -22.54 -7.56
C GLU A 157 2.33 -21.88 -6.49
N ARG A 158 2.33 -20.55 -6.42
CA ARG A 158 3.17 -19.75 -5.50
C ARG A 158 2.38 -18.91 -4.52
N ILE A 159 1.07 -19.00 -4.56
CA ILE A 159 0.17 -18.46 -3.54
C ILE A 159 -0.50 -19.64 -2.83
N THR A 160 -1.06 -19.38 -1.66
CA THR A 160 -1.83 -20.38 -0.94
C THR A 160 -3.30 -20.24 -1.34
N THR A 161 -3.85 -21.22 -2.06
CA THR A 161 -5.27 -21.24 -2.41
C THR A 161 -6.00 -22.25 -1.56
N TYR A 162 -7.14 -21.86 -1.00
CA TYR A 162 -7.99 -22.72 -0.18
C TYR A 162 -9.43 -22.63 -0.68
N GLU A 163 -10.03 -23.77 -1.03
CA GLU A 163 -11.38 -23.81 -1.62
C GLU A 163 -12.49 -23.56 -0.58
N GLY A 164 -12.24 -23.94 0.68
CA GLY A 164 -13.19 -23.80 1.77
C GLY A 164 -13.23 -22.39 2.38
N SER A 165 -13.89 -22.31 3.54
CA SER A 165 -14.04 -21.06 4.28
C SER A 165 -12.74 -20.58 4.89
N THR A 166 -12.65 -19.26 5.13
CA THR A 166 -11.53 -18.66 5.87
C THR A 166 -11.38 -19.24 7.27
N ALA A 167 -12.49 -19.53 7.96
CA ALA A 167 -12.44 -20.15 9.29
C ALA A 167 -11.77 -21.53 9.27
N ASN A 168 -12.09 -22.38 8.28
CA ASN A 168 -11.49 -23.70 8.17
C ASN A 168 -10.00 -23.63 7.84
N PHE A 169 -9.63 -22.74 6.90
CA PHE A 169 -8.21 -22.47 6.59
C PHE A 169 -7.43 -22.08 7.85
N LEU A 170 -7.95 -21.13 8.63
CA LEU A 170 -7.30 -20.67 9.86
C LEU A 170 -7.15 -21.80 10.89
N LYS A 171 -8.20 -22.62 11.08
CA LYS A 171 -8.16 -23.78 11.99
C LYS A 171 -7.13 -24.82 11.55
N GLU A 172 -7.02 -25.12 10.25
CA GLU A 172 -6.03 -26.05 9.71
C GLU A 172 -4.59 -25.55 9.91
N GLU A 173 -4.37 -24.24 9.80
CA GLU A 173 -3.08 -23.60 10.06
C GLU A 173 -2.81 -23.35 11.56
N GLY A 174 -3.74 -23.74 12.46
CA GLY A 174 -3.61 -23.53 13.90
C GLY A 174 -3.64 -22.06 14.33
N ILE A 175 -4.40 -21.23 13.61
CA ILE A 175 -4.56 -19.80 13.86
C ILE A 175 -5.95 -19.55 14.46
N ASP A 176 -5.99 -19.04 15.69
CA ASP A 176 -7.20 -18.74 16.45
C ASP A 176 -7.50 -17.23 16.58
N GLU A 177 -6.58 -16.37 16.15
CA GLU A 177 -6.69 -14.92 16.24
C GLU A 177 -6.19 -14.23 14.95
N VAL A 178 -6.97 -13.25 14.46
CA VAL A 178 -6.68 -12.53 13.21
C VAL A 178 -6.95 -11.04 13.32
N VAL A 179 -6.31 -10.26 12.45
CA VAL A 179 -6.67 -8.85 12.21
C VAL A 179 -7.49 -8.75 10.94
N LEU A 180 -8.71 -8.21 11.04
CA LEU A 180 -9.59 -7.92 9.91
C LEU A 180 -9.55 -6.44 9.57
N LEU A 181 -9.10 -6.13 8.35
CA LEU A 181 -9.05 -4.75 7.87
C LEU A 181 -10.45 -4.33 7.43
N ASP A 182 -11.06 -3.45 8.23
CA ASP A 182 -12.42 -2.96 8.05
C ASP A 182 -12.42 -1.42 8.13
N PRO A 183 -12.79 -0.70 7.06
CA PRO A 183 -12.84 0.77 7.09
C PRO A 183 -13.88 1.32 8.09
N TRP A 184 -14.79 0.49 8.59
CA TRP A 184 -15.82 0.85 9.57
C TRP A 184 -15.43 0.50 11.02
N ALA A 185 -14.26 -0.08 11.25
CA ALA A 185 -13.79 -0.42 12.59
C ALA A 185 -13.63 0.83 13.47
N GLU A 186 -13.83 0.67 14.77
CA GLU A 186 -13.61 1.73 15.75
C GLU A 186 -12.11 1.96 15.98
N GLU A 187 -11.36 0.87 16.11
CA GLU A 187 -9.92 0.88 16.42
C GLU A 187 -9.06 1.03 15.16
N VAL A 188 -7.96 1.76 15.29
CA VAL A 188 -6.98 2.01 14.23
C VAL A 188 -5.89 0.94 14.29
N LEU A 189 -5.44 0.45 13.14
CA LEU A 189 -4.33 -0.51 13.05
C LEU A 189 -3.07 0.08 13.72
N GLY A 190 -2.51 -0.63 14.69
CA GLY A 190 -1.31 -0.25 15.43
C GLY A 190 -0.15 -1.25 15.29
N GLU A 191 0.98 -0.95 15.94
CA GLU A 191 2.13 -1.87 15.98
C GLU A 191 1.84 -3.11 16.82
N GLU A 192 0.99 -2.97 17.83
CA GLU A 192 0.47 -4.04 18.67
C GLU A 192 -0.29 -5.13 17.91
N ASP A 193 -0.76 -4.81 16.69
CA ASP A 193 -1.49 -5.74 15.83
C ASP A 193 -0.55 -6.57 14.93
N PHE A 194 0.76 -6.32 14.92
CA PHE A 194 1.70 -6.96 13.98
C PHE A 194 2.20 -8.34 14.39
N ASP A 195 1.92 -8.76 15.62
CA ASP A 195 2.29 -10.07 16.13
C ASP A 195 1.28 -11.18 15.75
N VAL A 196 0.15 -10.82 15.15
CA VAL A 196 -0.84 -11.82 14.69
C VAL A 196 -0.31 -12.65 13.53
N LYS A 197 -0.79 -13.89 13.44
CA LYS A 197 -0.41 -14.83 12.37
C LYS A 197 -1.17 -14.64 11.07
N ALA A 198 -2.25 -13.84 11.06
CA ALA A 198 -2.99 -13.58 9.83
C ALA A 198 -3.69 -12.21 9.80
N PHE A 199 -3.63 -11.58 8.62
CA PHE A 199 -4.36 -10.38 8.26
C PHE A 199 -5.38 -10.70 7.16
N ILE A 200 -6.64 -10.35 7.37
CA ILE A 200 -7.68 -10.43 6.33
C ILE A 200 -7.80 -9.05 5.69
N ILE A 201 -7.25 -8.91 4.49
CA ILE A 201 -7.01 -7.62 3.81
C ILE A 201 -7.94 -7.37 2.62
N GLY A 202 -8.83 -8.29 2.32
CA GLY A 202 -9.68 -8.16 1.15
C GLY A 202 -10.80 -9.18 1.08
N GLY A 203 -11.72 -8.88 0.18
CA GLY A 203 -12.83 -9.75 -0.17
C GLY A 203 -14.07 -9.01 -0.66
N ILE A 204 -14.19 -7.71 -0.31
CA ILE A 204 -15.34 -6.92 -0.72
C ILE A 204 -14.95 -5.45 -0.94
N VAL A 205 -15.36 -4.94 -2.09
CA VAL A 205 -15.26 -3.53 -2.48
C VAL A 205 -16.37 -2.75 -1.77
N ASP A 206 -16.10 -2.26 -0.56
CA ASP A 206 -17.03 -1.45 0.26
C ASP A 206 -17.19 0.00 -0.24
N THR A 207 -17.02 0.26 -1.55
CA THR A 207 -16.92 1.63 -2.09
C THR A 207 -18.23 2.17 -2.70
N GLY A 208 -19.33 1.42 -2.68
CA GLY A 208 -20.64 1.98 -3.05
C GLY A 208 -21.84 1.01 -3.08
N GLY A 209 -23.05 1.56 -2.96
CA GLY A 209 -24.32 0.86 -3.20
C GLY A 209 -24.80 -0.08 -2.09
N THR A 210 -25.46 -1.17 -2.49
CA THR A 210 -26.11 -2.19 -1.63
C THR A 210 -25.14 -3.13 -0.91
N LYS A 211 -23.83 -3.00 -1.16
CA LYS A 211 -22.77 -3.85 -0.59
C LYS A 211 -22.12 -3.30 0.68
N LYS A 212 -22.55 -2.13 1.16
CA LYS A 212 -22.06 -1.51 2.40
C LYS A 212 -22.21 -2.46 3.60
N LYS A 213 -21.20 -2.48 4.47
CA LYS A 213 -21.17 -3.25 5.74
C LYS A 213 -21.15 -4.76 5.54
N THR A 214 -20.47 -5.24 4.51
CA THR A 214 -20.30 -6.67 4.31
C THR A 214 -18.98 -7.20 4.89
N THR A 215 -17.95 -6.36 5.02
CA THR A 215 -16.71 -6.68 5.76
C THR A 215 -16.96 -7.03 7.24
N PRO A 216 -17.81 -6.29 8.00
CA PRO A 216 -18.19 -6.68 9.36
C PRO A 216 -18.77 -8.11 9.46
N LYS A 217 -19.50 -8.57 8.42
CA LYS A 217 -20.10 -9.91 8.41
C LYS A 217 -19.05 -11.01 8.34
N ILE A 218 -17.92 -10.77 7.67
CA ILE A 218 -16.80 -11.72 7.67
C ILE A 218 -16.30 -11.92 9.11
N GLY A 219 -16.16 -10.82 9.85
CA GLY A 219 -15.79 -10.87 11.27
C GLY A 219 -16.79 -11.65 12.11
N GLU A 220 -18.08 -11.36 11.98
CA GLU A 220 -19.15 -12.06 12.72
C GLU A 220 -19.16 -13.57 12.43
N GLU A 221 -18.94 -14.00 11.19
CA GLU A 221 -18.87 -15.43 10.84
C GLU A 221 -17.62 -16.10 11.41
N LEU A 222 -16.48 -15.41 11.44
CA LEU A 222 -15.25 -15.93 12.05
C LEU A 222 -15.38 -16.09 13.58
N GLU A 223 -16.00 -15.11 14.25
CA GLU A 223 -16.23 -15.16 15.70
C GLU A 223 -17.19 -16.30 16.08
N LYS A 224 -18.25 -16.55 15.29
CA LYS A 224 -19.15 -17.70 15.49
C LYS A 224 -18.41 -19.04 15.39
N GLU A 225 -17.38 -19.09 14.56
CA GLU A 225 -16.52 -20.26 14.37
C GLU A 225 -15.41 -20.39 15.44
N GLY A 226 -15.37 -19.47 16.42
CA GLY A 226 -14.43 -19.48 17.53
C GLY A 226 -13.10 -18.79 17.24
N ILE A 227 -12.99 -18.01 16.17
CA ILE A 227 -11.80 -17.23 15.83
C ILE A 227 -11.94 -15.82 16.42
N LYS A 228 -10.93 -15.36 17.17
CA LYS A 228 -10.88 -14.00 17.70
C LYS A 228 -10.52 -13.01 16.59
N VAL A 229 -11.34 -11.95 16.44
CA VAL A 229 -11.19 -10.99 15.34
C VAL A 229 -10.90 -9.58 15.86
N HIS A 230 -9.70 -9.09 15.54
CA HIS A 230 -9.34 -7.68 15.75
C HIS A 230 -9.73 -6.85 14.54
N ARG A 231 -10.86 -6.14 14.62
CA ARG A 231 -11.28 -5.23 13.55
C ARG A 231 -10.46 -3.95 13.63
N ARG A 232 -9.74 -3.63 12.56
CA ARG A 232 -8.88 -2.44 12.47
C ARG A 232 -9.14 -1.64 11.21
N LYS A 233 -9.14 -0.32 11.32
CA LYS A 233 -9.14 0.59 10.17
C LYS A 233 -7.75 1.18 9.92
N ILE A 234 -7.46 1.45 8.66
CA ILE A 234 -6.33 2.30 8.25
C ILE A 234 -6.85 3.72 8.04
N VAL A 235 -6.12 4.70 8.54
CA VAL A 235 -6.48 6.12 8.48
C VAL A 235 -5.33 6.95 7.93
N LEU A 236 -5.66 8.13 7.42
CA LEU A 236 -4.72 9.18 7.10
C LEU A 236 -5.06 10.38 7.98
N ARG A 237 -4.19 10.76 8.91
CA ARG A 237 -4.44 11.84 9.89
C ARG A 237 -5.81 11.70 10.56
N GLY A 238 -6.10 10.51 11.09
CA GLY A 238 -7.33 10.20 11.84
C GLY A 238 -8.59 9.98 11.00
N ASP A 239 -8.49 9.94 9.68
CA ASP A 239 -9.65 9.80 8.79
C ASP A 239 -9.42 8.78 7.68
N VAL A 240 -10.41 7.94 7.39
CA VAL A 240 -10.35 6.95 6.29
C VAL A 240 -10.36 7.61 4.90
N VAL A 241 -10.85 8.86 4.80
CA VAL A 241 -10.89 9.57 3.51
C VAL A 241 -9.47 9.88 3.05
N GLY A 242 -9.13 9.39 1.85
CA GLY A 242 -7.79 9.53 1.27
C GLY A 242 -6.96 8.26 1.37
N VAL A 243 -7.40 7.26 2.14
CA VAL A 243 -6.80 5.93 2.15
C VAL A 243 -7.23 5.17 0.88
N PRO A 244 -6.31 4.49 0.18
CA PRO A 244 -6.65 3.60 -0.94
C PRO A 244 -7.61 2.48 -0.53
N ASP A 245 -8.44 2.03 -1.46
CA ASP A 245 -9.41 0.94 -1.25
C ASP A 245 -9.00 -0.38 -1.94
N ARG A 246 -7.93 -0.37 -2.72
CA ARG A 246 -7.46 -1.56 -3.44
C ARG A 246 -6.66 -2.49 -2.54
N ILE A 247 -6.91 -3.79 -2.65
CA ILE A 247 -6.33 -4.85 -1.81
C ILE A 247 -4.80 -4.77 -1.79
N ASN A 248 -4.18 -4.68 -2.97
CA ASN A 248 -2.73 -4.59 -3.07
C ASN A 248 -2.16 -3.29 -2.50
N ARG A 249 -2.93 -2.21 -2.47
CA ARG A 249 -2.52 -0.95 -1.85
C ARG A 249 -2.59 -1.03 -0.33
N ILE A 250 -3.66 -1.64 0.20
CA ILE A 250 -3.80 -1.93 1.64
C ILE A 250 -2.65 -2.82 2.13
N LEU A 251 -2.39 -3.92 1.43
CA LEU A 251 -1.24 -4.79 1.72
C LEU A 251 0.08 -4.03 1.70
N GLY A 252 0.28 -3.18 0.69
CA GLY A 252 1.47 -2.34 0.60
C GLY A 252 1.66 -1.42 1.80
N ILE A 253 0.57 -0.82 2.31
CA ILE A 253 0.59 0.01 3.52
C ILE A 253 1.01 -0.83 4.74
N ILE A 254 0.39 -1.99 4.94
CA ILE A 254 0.72 -2.89 6.05
C ILE A 254 2.18 -3.30 6.00
N LEU A 255 2.70 -3.72 4.84
CA LEU A 255 4.10 -4.11 4.69
C LEU A 255 5.07 -2.96 4.99
N LYS A 256 4.73 -1.71 4.63
CA LYS A 256 5.55 -0.54 4.97
C LYS A 256 5.58 -0.25 6.47
N MET A 257 4.46 -0.41 7.15
CA MET A 257 4.43 -0.24 8.60
C MET A 257 5.18 -1.38 9.29
N MET A 258 4.84 -2.63 8.96
CA MET A 258 5.33 -3.83 9.63
C MET A 258 6.81 -4.14 9.37
N ILE A 259 7.33 -3.86 8.16
CA ILE A 259 8.71 -4.19 7.79
C ILE A 259 9.63 -2.97 7.78
N ASP A 260 9.18 -1.87 7.18
CA ASP A 260 10.02 -0.67 7.07
C ASP A 260 9.89 0.26 8.30
N GLY A 261 8.98 -0.03 9.24
CA GLY A 261 8.77 0.77 10.45
C GLY A 261 8.21 2.16 10.16
N LYS A 262 7.54 2.34 9.02
CA LYS A 262 6.96 3.64 8.64
C LYS A 262 5.70 3.93 9.41
N SER A 263 5.46 5.22 9.66
CA SER A 263 4.19 5.64 10.22
C SER A 263 3.04 5.37 9.24
N MET A 264 1.81 5.21 9.74
CA MET A 264 0.64 4.97 8.89
C MET A 264 0.45 6.08 7.84
N ASP A 265 0.69 7.34 8.21
CA ASP A 265 0.54 8.47 7.29
C ASP A 265 1.56 8.40 6.14
N GLU A 266 2.82 8.04 6.45
CA GLU A 266 3.88 7.87 5.45
C GLU A 266 3.59 6.68 4.53
N ALA A 267 3.18 5.55 5.10
CA ALA A 267 2.81 4.36 4.34
C ALA A 267 1.61 4.62 3.41
N VAL A 268 0.56 5.29 3.91
CA VAL A 268 -0.58 5.70 3.09
C VAL A 268 -0.14 6.65 1.98
N TYR A 269 0.69 7.65 2.27
CA TYR A 269 1.18 8.60 1.26
C TYR A 269 1.90 7.90 0.09
N GLU A 270 2.71 6.88 0.37
CA GLU A 270 3.43 6.12 -0.68
C GLU A 270 2.48 5.38 -1.62
N PHE A 271 1.40 4.80 -1.08
CA PHE A 271 0.43 4.00 -1.83
C PHE A 271 -0.79 4.81 -2.29
N GLN A 272 -0.93 6.07 -1.89
CA GLN A 272 -2.05 6.94 -2.23
C GLN A 272 -2.11 7.20 -3.74
N GLU A 273 -3.26 6.90 -4.36
CA GLU A 273 -3.52 7.29 -5.74
C GLU A 273 -4.04 8.74 -5.79
N PRO A 274 -3.77 9.50 -6.86
CA PRO A 274 -4.24 10.88 -7.00
C PRO A 274 -5.76 11.03 -6.81
N LEU A 275 -6.54 10.00 -7.13
CA LEU A 275 -7.98 10.00 -6.91
C LEU A 275 -8.35 10.14 -5.42
N HIS A 276 -7.76 9.30 -4.56
CA HIS A 276 -7.99 9.32 -3.11
C HIS A 276 -7.44 10.60 -2.49
N ALA A 277 -6.26 11.05 -2.92
CA ALA A 277 -5.69 12.33 -2.48
C ALA A 277 -6.65 13.49 -2.75
N ARG A 278 -7.27 13.54 -3.95
CA ARG A 278 -8.29 14.54 -4.28
C ARG A 278 -9.57 14.38 -3.47
N TRP A 279 -10.00 13.16 -3.11
CA TRP A 279 -11.16 12.98 -2.22
C TRP A 279 -10.90 13.59 -0.84
N ARG A 280 -9.71 13.38 -0.28
CA ARG A 280 -9.32 14.03 0.97
C ARG A 280 -9.23 15.54 0.81
N LEU A 281 -8.62 16.02 -0.27
CA LEU A 281 -8.53 17.46 -0.53
C LEU A 281 -9.90 18.14 -0.63
N ARG A 282 -10.91 17.46 -1.22
CA ARG A 282 -12.30 17.96 -1.27
C ARG A 282 -12.93 18.12 0.10
N LYS A 283 -12.57 17.27 1.06
CA LYS A 283 -13.02 17.33 2.45
C LYS A 283 -12.31 18.43 3.23
N GLU A 284 -11.02 18.64 2.96
CA GLU A 284 -10.20 19.59 3.72
C GLU A 284 -10.35 21.05 3.27
N LEU A 285 -10.30 21.36 1.97
CA LEU A 285 -10.31 22.74 1.47
C LEU A 285 -11.51 23.59 1.95
N PRO A 286 -12.75 23.08 2.00
CA PRO A 286 -13.89 23.85 2.50
C PRO A 286 -13.73 24.38 3.93
N LYS A 287 -12.94 23.71 4.77
CA LYS A 287 -12.70 24.10 6.18
C LYS A 287 -11.90 25.40 6.28
N HIS A 288 -11.10 25.72 5.26
CA HIS A 288 -10.26 26.93 5.19
C HIS A 288 -10.88 28.04 4.33
N ALA A 289 -12.06 27.81 3.77
CA ALA A 289 -12.66 28.76 2.82
C ALA A 289 -13.28 29.98 3.52
N THR A 290 -12.75 31.16 3.22
CA THR A 290 -13.32 32.45 3.62
C THR A 290 -14.34 32.91 2.59
N ARG A 291 -15.52 33.36 3.04
CA ARG A 291 -16.56 33.89 2.15
C ARG A 291 -16.42 35.40 2.01
N TYR A 292 -16.19 35.88 0.79
CA TYR A 292 -16.22 37.29 0.45
C TYR A 292 -17.49 37.61 -0.32
N MET A 293 -18.16 38.70 0.04
CA MET A 293 -19.29 39.22 -0.73
C MET A 293 -18.86 40.52 -1.40
N ILE A 294 -18.79 40.49 -2.74
CA ILE A 294 -18.37 41.61 -3.58
C ILE A 294 -19.49 41.86 -4.56
N ASN A 295 -20.10 43.05 -4.51
CA ASN A 295 -21.21 43.46 -5.39
C ASN A 295 -22.38 42.46 -5.39
N GLY A 296 -22.74 41.95 -4.21
CA GLY A 296 -23.81 40.96 -4.06
C GLY A 296 -23.44 39.54 -4.49
N LYS A 297 -22.28 39.32 -5.13
CA LYS A 297 -21.78 37.98 -5.49
C LYS A 297 -20.88 37.41 -4.41
N VAL A 298 -21.07 36.14 -4.09
CA VAL A 298 -20.29 35.42 -3.08
C VAL A 298 -19.13 34.68 -3.74
N TYR A 299 -17.93 34.91 -3.21
CA TYR A 299 -16.71 34.21 -3.58
C TYR A 299 -16.19 33.44 -2.37
N ARG A 300 -15.92 32.14 -2.56
CA ARG A 300 -15.28 31.32 -1.55
C ARG A 300 -13.79 31.25 -1.87
N VAL A 301 -12.98 31.81 -0.98
CA VAL A 301 -11.56 32.01 -1.23
C VAL A 301 -10.75 31.21 -0.21
N VAL A 302 -9.73 30.52 -0.69
CA VAL A 302 -8.74 29.79 0.11
C VAL A 302 -7.34 30.33 -0.17
N GLU A 303 -6.41 30.13 0.76
CA GLU A 303 -5.01 30.49 0.56
C GLU A 303 -4.37 29.58 -0.48
N LYS A 304 -3.54 30.16 -1.35
CA LYS A 304 -2.79 29.42 -2.37
C LYS A 304 -1.76 28.49 -1.72
N GLU A 305 -1.15 28.96 -0.64
CA GLU A 305 -0.10 28.31 0.14
C GLU A 305 -0.59 27.02 0.82
N LEU A 306 -1.92 26.81 0.93
CA LEU A 306 -2.47 25.52 1.34
C LEU A 306 -2.00 24.37 0.46
N PHE A 307 -1.67 24.62 -0.82
CA PHE A 307 -1.07 23.59 -1.67
C PHE A 307 0.26 23.08 -1.10
N ASP A 308 1.13 23.98 -0.64
CA ASP A 308 2.43 23.61 -0.09
C ASP A 308 2.27 22.87 1.25
N GLU A 309 1.22 23.19 2.00
CA GLU A 309 0.88 22.49 3.24
C GLU A 309 0.31 21.09 2.99
N TYR A 310 -0.63 20.95 2.05
CA TYR A 310 -1.25 19.67 1.73
C TYR A 310 -0.32 18.73 0.96
N SER A 311 0.51 19.24 0.04
CA SER A 311 1.41 18.41 -0.77
C SER A 311 2.47 17.67 0.05
N LYS A 312 2.73 18.10 1.30
CA LYS A 312 3.63 17.40 2.25
C LYS A 312 3.11 16.04 2.71
N TRP A 313 1.79 15.83 2.70
CA TRP A 313 1.17 14.62 3.27
C TRP A 313 0.00 14.07 2.45
N LEU A 314 -0.46 14.80 1.43
CA LEU A 314 -1.35 14.31 0.37
C LEU A 314 -0.55 14.25 -0.92
N LYS A 315 -0.64 13.12 -1.61
CA LYS A 315 0.04 12.88 -2.88
C LYS A 315 -0.68 13.58 -4.03
N ILE A 316 -0.67 14.91 -3.99
CA ILE A 316 -1.31 15.81 -4.96
C ILE A 316 -0.25 16.57 -5.76
N ARG A 317 -0.57 16.85 -7.02
CA ARG A 317 0.14 17.83 -7.83
C ARG A 317 -0.65 19.13 -7.90
N TRP A 318 -0.04 20.19 -8.43
CA TRP A 318 -0.71 21.48 -8.58
C TRP A 318 -1.99 21.37 -9.41
N GLU A 319 -1.99 20.53 -10.46
CA GLU A 319 -3.16 20.30 -11.31
C GLU A 319 -4.31 19.64 -10.54
N ASP A 320 -3.99 18.73 -9.61
CA ASP A 320 -4.98 18.10 -8.75
C ASP A 320 -5.63 19.11 -7.79
N PHE A 321 -4.82 20.03 -7.25
CA PHE A 321 -5.29 21.13 -6.40
C PHE A 321 -6.23 22.07 -7.17
N VAL A 322 -5.80 22.56 -8.34
CA VAL A 322 -6.61 23.43 -9.22
C VAL A 322 -7.91 22.74 -9.65
N LYS A 323 -7.85 21.45 -9.96
CA LYS A 323 -9.05 20.67 -10.32
C LYS A 323 -10.07 20.67 -9.18
N VAL A 324 -9.64 20.40 -7.95
CA VAL A 324 -10.54 20.38 -6.79
C VAL A 324 -11.09 21.79 -6.49
N LEU A 325 -10.29 22.85 -6.64
CA LEU A 325 -10.78 24.23 -6.51
C LEU A 325 -11.94 24.51 -7.47
N ARG A 326 -11.80 24.12 -8.75
CA ARG A 326 -12.85 24.28 -9.77
C ARG A 326 -14.10 23.50 -9.42
N GLU A 327 -13.96 22.22 -9.05
CA GLU A 327 -15.09 21.37 -8.67
C GLU A 327 -15.87 21.91 -7.45
N LEU A 328 -15.18 22.56 -6.51
CA LEU A 328 -15.77 23.14 -5.30
C LEU A 328 -16.19 24.62 -5.45
N ASN A 329 -16.01 25.22 -6.63
CA ASN A 329 -16.18 26.65 -6.88
C ASN A 329 -15.42 27.53 -5.87
N LEU A 330 -14.15 27.18 -5.63
CA LEU A 330 -13.21 27.92 -4.78
C LEU A 330 -12.24 28.73 -5.63
N VAL A 331 -11.83 29.89 -5.12
CA VAL A 331 -10.76 30.73 -5.69
C VAL A 331 -9.55 30.64 -4.77
N ALA A 332 -8.37 30.33 -5.31
CA ALA A 332 -7.12 30.42 -4.54
C ALA A 332 -6.48 31.79 -4.74
N LEU A 333 -6.14 32.46 -3.64
CA LEU A 333 -5.38 33.71 -3.64
C LEU A 333 -4.18 33.58 -2.71
N GLU A 334 -3.09 34.29 -3.01
CA GLU A 334 -1.95 34.38 -2.10
C GLU A 334 -2.39 34.95 -0.74
N ARG A 335 -1.78 34.44 0.34
CA ARG A 335 -2.07 34.87 1.72
C ARG A 335 -1.99 36.39 1.88
N LYS A 336 -1.01 37.04 1.23
CA LYS A 336 -0.86 38.51 1.23
C LYS A 336 -2.09 39.22 0.66
N ARG A 337 -2.65 38.72 -0.44
CA ARG A 337 -3.87 39.26 -1.06
C ARG A 337 -5.09 39.04 -0.18
N MET A 338 -5.23 37.86 0.41
CA MET A 338 -6.31 37.60 1.38
C MET A 338 -6.22 38.52 2.61
N HIS A 339 -5.02 38.75 3.14
CA HIS A 339 -4.82 39.69 4.25
C HIS A 339 -5.23 41.11 3.87
N HIS A 340 -4.92 41.56 2.64
CA HIS A 340 -5.39 42.83 2.13
C HIS A 340 -6.93 42.88 2.03
N LEU A 341 -7.57 41.86 1.45
CA LEU A 341 -9.03 41.75 1.38
C LEU A 341 -9.67 41.76 2.78
N ASN A 342 -9.02 41.15 3.77
CA ASN A 342 -9.47 41.15 5.16
C ASN A 342 -9.47 42.56 5.78
N LYS A 343 -8.51 43.43 5.43
CA LYS A 343 -8.44 44.82 5.92
C LYS A 343 -9.53 45.71 5.36
N ILE A 344 -9.92 45.50 4.10
CA ILE A 344 -10.91 46.34 3.41
C ILE A 344 -12.35 45.83 3.53
N SER A 345 -12.53 44.62 4.06
CA SER A 345 -13.85 44.00 4.26
C SER A 345 -14.41 44.23 5.66
N ASN A 346 -15.73 44.26 5.76
CA ASN A 346 -16.45 44.27 7.03
C ASN A 346 -17.05 42.88 7.28
N PRO A 347 -16.80 42.22 8.43
CA PRO A 347 -17.43 40.95 8.77
C PRO A 347 -18.92 41.15 9.03
N ARG A 348 -19.77 40.31 8.45
CA ARG A 348 -21.23 40.26 8.67
C ARG A 348 -21.71 38.82 8.71
N ILE A 349 -22.69 38.54 9.57
CA ILE A 349 -23.38 37.25 9.59
C ILE A 349 -24.62 37.36 8.72
N ILE A 350 -24.75 36.48 7.72
CA ILE A 350 -25.90 36.41 6.82
C ILE A 350 -26.34 34.95 6.79
N ASN A 351 -27.61 34.66 7.11
CA ASN A 351 -28.17 33.29 7.17
C ASN A 351 -27.29 32.32 7.98
N GLY A 352 -26.83 32.77 9.16
CA GLY A 352 -26.00 31.98 10.08
C GLY A 352 -24.55 31.73 9.62
N LYS A 353 -24.10 32.34 8.52
CA LYS A 353 -22.73 32.20 8.01
C LYS A 353 -22.00 33.54 8.04
N LEU A 354 -20.71 33.50 8.37
CA LEU A 354 -19.84 34.68 8.33
C LEU A 354 -19.42 35.00 6.89
N TYR A 355 -19.63 36.26 6.50
CA TYR A 355 -19.20 36.85 5.24
C TYR A 355 -18.31 38.06 5.50
N ARG A 356 -17.31 38.25 4.66
CA ARG A 356 -16.51 39.46 4.57
C ARG A 356 -17.02 40.32 3.42
N VAL A 357 -17.77 41.37 3.74
CA VAL A 357 -18.45 42.23 2.76
C VAL A 357 -17.52 43.36 2.34
N ILE A 358 -17.29 43.51 1.04
CA ILE A 358 -16.51 44.61 0.46
C ILE A 358 -17.47 45.52 -0.31
N LEU A 359 -17.54 46.78 0.09
CA LEU A 359 -18.35 47.81 -0.58
C LEU A 359 -17.48 48.54 -1.62
N LEU A 360 -17.99 48.74 -2.84
CA LEU A 360 -17.26 49.27 -4.01
C LEU A 360 -16.44 50.54 -3.75
N LYS A 361 -16.89 51.42 -2.85
CA LYS A 361 -16.15 52.64 -2.49
C LYS A 361 -14.73 52.36 -1.96
N LYS A 362 -14.45 51.16 -1.43
CA LYS A 362 -13.09 50.73 -1.03
C LYS A 362 -12.33 49.97 -2.11
N ALA A 363 -13.01 49.35 -3.07
CA ALA A 363 -12.39 48.59 -4.16
C ALA A 363 -11.80 49.50 -5.26
N ALA A 364 -12.41 50.67 -5.50
CA ALA A 364 -11.91 51.66 -6.46
C ALA A 364 -10.53 52.23 -6.09
N MET A 365 -10.14 52.21 -4.81
CA MET A 365 -8.79 52.62 -4.36
C MET A 365 -7.68 51.65 -4.77
N LEU A 366 -7.99 50.49 -5.36
CA LEU A 366 -7.01 49.47 -5.76
C LEU A 366 -6.63 49.49 -7.24
N CYS A 367 -7.33 50.25 -8.09
CA CYS A 367 -6.95 50.41 -9.49
C CYS A 367 -5.85 51.47 -9.71
N TYR A 368 -5.28 52.06 -8.65
CA TYR A 368 -4.32 53.17 -8.73
C TYR A 368 -2.86 52.80 -8.41
N ASN A 369 -2.54 51.53 -8.13
CA ASN A 369 -1.16 51.07 -7.94
C ASN A 369 -0.86 49.80 -8.77
N CYS A 370 -1.27 49.82 -10.04
CA CYS A 370 -0.80 48.88 -11.06
C CYS A 370 0.53 49.36 -11.63
#